data_AF-A0A538FAQ8-F1
#
_entry.id   AF-A0A538FAQ8-F1
#
_cell.length_a   1.000
_cell.length_b   1.000
_cell.length_c   1.000
_cell.angle_alpha   90.00
_cell.angle_beta   90.00
_cell.angle_gamma   90.00
#
_symmetry.space_group_name_H-M   'P 1'
#
loop_
_entity.id
_entity.type
_entity.pdbx_description
1 polymer ?
#
loop_
_entity_poly.entity_id
_entity_poly.type
_entity_poly.pdbx_seq_one_letter_code
_entity_poly.pdbx_strand_id
1 'polypeptide(L)'
;MYMVIFRTGEGKPGFHQAESLDDAVRFVERLRNQEQVTDASVFRMSEVPLEFKTYIKVEVADAAVAEEAAPSAAESGSVAEAPAGAEPLTAAGSSPARFGRFRA
;
A
#
# COMPACT_ATOMS: atom_id res chain seq x y z
N MET A 1 -2.90 3.36 -24.82
CA MET A 1 -1.58 2.73 -24.63
C MET A 1 -1.62 1.32 -25.21
N TYR A 2 -0.72 1.05 -26.14
CA TYR A 2 -0.56 -0.21 -26.83
C TYR A 2 0.82 -0.79 -26.55
N MET A 3 0.91 -2.11 -26.53
CA MET A 3 2.14 -2.86 -26.35
C MET A 3 2.32 -3.75 -27.58
N VAL A 4 3.47 -3.67 -28.23
CA VAL A 4 3.88 -4.56 -29.29
C VAL A 4 4.84 -5.58 -28.71
N ILE A 5 4.49 -6.85 -28.82
CA ILE A 5 5.34 -7.98 -28.45
C ILE A 5 5.77 -8.66 -29.75
N PHE A 6 7.06 -8.83 -29.95
CA PHE A 6 7.59 -9.44 -31.16
C PHE A 6 8.71 -10.41 -30.84
N ARG A 7 8.96 -11.36 -31.73
CA ARG A 7 10.10 -12.29 -31.63
C ARG A 7 11.08 -11.99 -32.73
N THR A 8 12.33 -11.68 -32.38
CA THR A 8 13.39 -11.48 -33.38
C THR A 8 13.72 -12.79 -34.09
N GLY A 9 14.43 -12.75 -35.21
CA GLY A 9 14.91 -13.97 -35.91
C GLY A 9 15.77 -14.89 -35.03
N GLU A 10 16.34 -14.38 -33.94
CA GLU A 10 17.06 -15.18 -32.92
C GLU A 10 16.12 -15.82 -31.87
N GLY A 11 14.82 -15.61 -31.98
CA GLY A 11 13.81 -16.10 -31.04
C GLY A 11 13.69 -15.30 -29.74
N LYS A 12 14.41 -14.19 -29.60
CA LYS A 12 14.36 -13.35 -28.38
C LYS A 12 13.11 -12.46 -28.40
N PRO A 13 12.33 -12.42 -27.30
CA PRO A 13 11.17 -11.55 -27.20
C PRO A 13 11.62 -10.08 -27.04
N GLY A 14 11.08 -9.21 -27.87
CA GLY A 14 11.17 -7.76 -27.78
C GLY A 14 9.83 -7.14 -27.38
N PHE A 15 9.90 -6.03 -26.66
CA PHE A 15 8.74 -5.28 -26.21
C PHE A 15 8.87 -3.83 -26.64
N HIS A 16 7.81 -3.26 -27.20
CA HIS A 16 7.75 -1.85 -27.55
C HIS A 16 6.41 -1.25 -27.11
N GLN A 17 6.47 -0.15 -26.38
CA GLN A 17 5.29 0.55 -25.88
C GLN A 17 4.97 1.73 -26.79
N ALA A 18 3.72 1.84 -27.20
CA ALA A 18 3.22 2.91 -28.05
C ALA A 18 2.03 3.62 -27.39
N GLU A 19 1.93 4.93 -27.58
CA GLU A 19 0.82 5.72 -27.03
C GLU A 19 -0.47 5.50 -27.84
N SER A 20 -0.33 5.45 -29.17
CA SER A 20 -1.41 5.31 -30.16
C SER A 20 -1.39 3.97 -30.90
N LEU A 21 -2.50 3.61 -31.54
CA LEU A 21 -2.58 2.41 -32.38
C LEU A 21 -1.75 2.57 -33.66
N ASP A 22 -1.83 3.75 -34.28
CA ASP A 22 -1.06 4.07 -35.49
C ASP A 22 0.44 3.88 -35.29
N ASP A 23 0.99 4.33 -34.15
CA ASP A 23 2.42 4.15 -33.86
C ASP A 23 2.78 2.68 -33.67
N ALA A 24 1.92 1.90 -33.01
CA ALA A 24 2.11 0.45 -32.87
C ALA A 24 2.13 -0.26 -34.22
N VAL A 25 1.20 0.08 -35.12
CA VAL A 25 1.13 -0.50 -36.47
C VAL A 25 2.36 -0.13 -37.30
N ARG A 26 2.77 1.14 -37.31
CA ARG A 26 4.00 1.58 -37.99
C ARG A 26 5.24 0.85 -37.50
N PHE A 27 5.31 0.56 -36.21
CA PHE A 27 6.41 -0.20 -35.64
C PHE A 27 6.41 -1.66 -36.12
N VAL A 28 5.25 -2.33 -36.12
CA VAL A 28 5.11 -3.70 -36.66
C VAL A 28 5.47 -3.77 -38.14
N GLU A 29 5.03 -2.79 -38.94
CA GLU A 29 5.38 -2.72 -40.36
C GLU A 29 6.89 -2.57 -40.56
N ARG A 30 7.55 -1.74 -39.73
CA ARG A 30 9.02 -1.60 -39.76
C ARG A 30 9.71 -2.92 -39.45
N LEU A 31 9.28 -3.62 -38.40
CA LEU A 31 9.82 -4.92 -38.02
C LEU A 31 9.67 -5.96 -39.14
N ARG A 32 8.51 -5.98 -39.81
CA ARG A 32 8.27 -6.91 -40.91
C ARG A 32 9.13 -6.58 -42.13
N ASN A 33 9.28 -5.30 -42.45
CA ASN A 33 9.96 -4.86 -43.66
C ASN A 33 11.49 -4.82 -43.53
N GLN A 34 12.03 -4.49 -42.35
CA GLN A 34 13.47 -4.31 -42.13
C GLN A 34 14.12 -5.51 -41.46
N GLU A 35 13.45 -6.10 -40.47
CA GLU A 35 14.02 -7.16 -39.61
C GLU A 35 13.50 -8.56 -39.97
N GLN A 36 12.60 -8.66 -40.96
CA GLN A 36 11.89 -9.88 -41.37
C GLN A 36 11.20 -10.62 -40.21
N VAL A 37 10.80 -9.88 -39.18
CA VAL A 37 10.06 -10.44 -38.05
C VAL A 37 8.62 -10.70 -38.49
N THR A 38 8.21 -11.98 -38.43
CA THR A 38 6.87 -12.45 -38.81
C THR A 38 5.95 -12.61 -37.61
N ASP A 39 6.50 -12.92 -36.43
CA ASP A 39 5.77 -13.07 -35.18
C ASP A 39 5.76 -11.76 -34.39
N ALA A 40 4.87 -10.84 -34.75
CA ALA A 40 4.58 -9.62 -34.00
C ALA A 40 3.09 -9.53 -33.66
N SER A 41 2.78 -9.15 -32.42
CA SER A 41 1.41 -9.02 -31.91
C SER A 41 1.23 -7.69 -31.17
N VAL A 42 0.10 -7.02 -31.42
CA VAL A 42 -0.25 -5.75 -30.78
C VAL A 42 -1.34 -5.99 -29.74
N PHE A 43 -1.11 -5.50 -28.52
CA PHE A 43 -2.04 -5.59 -27.40
C PHE A 43 -2.43 -4.18 -26.95
N ARG A 44 -3.69 -4.00 -26.57
CA ARG A 44 -4.14 -2.78 -25.89
C ARG A 44 -3.99 -2.99 -24.38
N MET A 45 -3.35 -2.05 -23.69
CA MET A 45 -3.31 -2.07 -22.22
C MET A 45 -4.59 -1.45 -21.65
N SER A 46 -5.28 -2.21 -20.82
CA SER A 46 -6.42 -1.77 -20.02
C SER A 46 -6.11 -1.96 -18.54
N GLU A 47 -6.38 -0.94 -17.74
CA GLU A 47 -6.32 -1.07 -16.29
C GLU A 47 -7.40 -2.04 -15.82
N VAL A 48 -7.00 -3.00 -14.98
CA VAL A 48 -7.91 -3.92 -14.33
C VAL A 48 -7.98 -3.50 -12.86
N PRO A 49 -9.09 -2.91 -12.40
CA PRO A 49 -9.23 -2.55 -11.00
C PRO A 49 -9.27 -3.82 -10.15
N LEU A 50 -8.24 -4.03 -9.33
CA LEU A 50 -8.16 -5.17 -8.41
C LEU A 50 -8.65 -4.74 -7.04
N GLU A 51 -9.64 -5.46 -6.52
CA GLU A 51 -10.12 -5.31 -5.15
C GLU A 51 -9.76 -6.57 -4.36
N PHE A 52 -8.95 -6.41 -3.31
CA PHE A 52 -8.55 -7.53 -2.44
C PHE A 52 -9.52 -7.63 -1.26
N LYS A 53 -10.33 -8.69 -1.24
CA LYS A 53 -11.23 -9.00 -0.11
C LYS A 53 -10.66 -10.15 0.70
N THR A 54 -10.31 -9.86 1.95
CA THR A 54 -9.91 -10.90 2.92
C THR A 54 -11.16 -11.56 3.48
N TYR A 55 -11.37 -12.85 3.18
CA TYR A 55 -12.42 -13.65 3.77
C TYR A 55 -11.84 -14.52 4.89
N ILE A 56 -12.19 -14.19 6.14
CA ILE A 56 -11.81 -15.00 7.31
C ILE A 56 -13.05 -15.76 7.78
N LYS A 57 -13.05 -17.08 7.60
CA LYS A 57 -14.05 -17.97 8.18
C LYS A 57 -13.53 -18.47 9.51
N VAL A 58 -14.12 -18.00 10.61
CA VAL A 58 -13.85 -18.51 11.95
C VAL A 58 -14.92 -19.54 12.27
N GLU A 59 -14.50 -20.78 12.46
CA GLU A 59 -15.33 -21.82 13.05
C GLU A 59 -14.88 -21.99 14.50
N VAL A 60 -15.78 -21.71 15.44
CA VAL A 60 -15.56 -22.03 16.86
C VAL A 60 -16.14 -23.42 17.07
N ALA A 61 -15.28 -24.41 17.23
CA ALA A 61 -15.73 -25.71 17.75
C ALA A 61 -16.34 -25.45 19.13
N ASP A 62 -17.53 -26.02 19.38
CA ASP A 62 -18.30 -25.84 20.61
C ASP A 62 -17.37 -25.71 21.82
N ALA A 63 -17.28 -24.48 22.33
CA ALA A 63 -16.70 -24.27 23.63
C ALA A 63 -17.58 -25.08 24.58
N ALA A 64 -17.06 -26.18 25.13
CA ALA A 64 -17.55 -26.66 26.40
C ALA A 64 -17.51 -25.43 27.31
N VAL A 65 -18.68 -24.86 27.58
CA VAL A 65 -18.85 -23.71 28.46
C VAL A 65 -18.37 -24.20 29.82
N ALA A 66 -17.09 -23.95 30.13
CA ALA A 66 -16.66 -23.89 31.50
C ALA A 66 -17.39 -22.68 32.06
N GLU A 67 -18.40 -22.97 32.87
CA GLU A 67 -19.23 -22.02 33.61
C GLU A 67 -18.31 -21.13 34.44
N GLU A 68 -17.92 -19.98 33.87
CA GLU A 68 -17.18 -18.96 34.59
C GLU A 68 -18.16 -18.28 35.54
N ALA A 69 -17.96 -18.54 36.82
CA ALA A 69 -18.77 -18.05 37.92
C ALA A 69 -18.99 -16.53 37.85
N ALA A 70 -20.21 -16.13 38.21
CA ALA A 70 -20.80 -14.79 38.10
C ALA A 70 -19.89 -13.60 38.47
N PRO A 71 -20.15 -12.41 37.89
CA PRO A 71 -19.47 -11.18 38.28
C PRO A 71 -19.85 -10.79 39.71
N SER A 72 -18.86 -10.75 40.61
CA SER A 72 -18.99 -10.10 41.92
C SER A 72 -19.05 -8.59 41.69
N ALA A 73 -20.24 -8.01 41.90
CA ALA A 73 -20.41 -6.58 42.04
C ALA A 73 -19.52 -6.05 43.19
N ALA A 74 -18.60 -5.15 42.88
CA ALA A 74 -17.96 -4.30 43.88
C ALA A 74 -18.51 -2.88 43.71
N GLU A 75 -19.04 -2.40 44.82
CA GLU A 75 -19.90 -1.25 44.99
C GLU A 75 -19.18 0.10 44.87
N SER A 76 -19.99 1.10 44.52
CA SER A 76 -20.00 2.46 45.07
C SER A 76 -18.81 3.39 44.80
N GLY A 77 -19.00 4.22 43.79
CA GLY A 77 -18.46 5.58 43.78
C GLY A 77 -19.25 6.51 44.72
N SER A 78 -18.53 7.19 45.60
CA SER A 78 -18.80 8.49 46.25
C SER A 78 -17.62 8.69 47.22
N VAL A 79 -16.89 9.81 47.28
CA VAL A 79 -17.29 11.04 47.98
C VAL A 79 -16.37 12.22 47.59
N ALA A 80 -17.01 13.36 47.28
CA ALA A 80 -16.71 14.78 47.55
C ALA A 80 -15.39 15.48 47.14
N GLU A 81 -15.54 16.40 46.18
CA GLU A 81 -15.34 17.88 46.22
C GLU A 81 -14.29 18.55 47.13
N ALA A 82 -13.64 19.58 46.54
CA ALA A 82 -12.47 20.37 46.95
C ALA A 82 -12.71 21.34 48.14
N PRO A 83 -11.68 22.08 48.65
CA PRO A 83 -11.25 23.31 47.96
C PRO A 83 -9.75 23.72 48.06
N ALA A 84 -9.35 24.46 47.02
CA ALA A 84 -8.47 25.63 46.93
C ALA A 84 -7.36 25.91 47.98
N GLY A 85 -6.14 26.10 47.48
CA GLY A 85 -5.03 26.75 48.20
C GLY A 85 -3.89 27.20 47.28
N ALA A 86 -4.04 28.40 46.72
CA ALA A 86 -3.00 29.37 46.28
C ALA A 86 -1.86 28.94 45.31
N GLU A 87 -1.94 29.44 44.08
CA GLU A 87 -0.77 29.83 43.24
C GLU A 87 -0.11 31.13 43.81
N PRO A 88 0.95 31.72 43.20
CA PRO A 88 1.99 31.21 42.27
C PRO A 88 3.40 31.57 42.78
N LEU A 89 4.48 31.09 42.13
CA LEU A 89 5.69 31.91 41.96
C LEU A 89 6.49 31.45 40.73
N THR A 90 6.65 32.44 39.86
CA THR A 90 7.44 32.53 38.63
C THR A 90 8.92 32.22 38.84
N ALA A 91 9.57 31.62 37.84
CA ALA A 91 10.75 32.21 37.19
C ALA A 91 11.26 31.35 36.04
N ALA A 92 11.64 32.05 34.98
CA ALA A 92 12.15 31.56 33.71
C ALA A 92 13.53 30.88 33.84
N GLY A 93 13.81 29.98 32.90
CA GLY A 93 15.11 29.31 32.81
C GLY A 93 15.34 28.63 31.46
N SER A 94 15.52 29.45 30.42
CA SER A 94 16.31 29.27 29.19
C SER A 94 16.37 27.89 28.49
N SER A 95 15.84 27.84 27.27
CA SER A 95 16.26 26.94 26.17
C SER A 95 17.57 27.48 25.51
N PRO A 96 18.14 26.88 24.43
CA PRO A 96 18.46 25.48 24.11
C PRO A 96 19.94 25.31 23.64
N ALA A 97 20.42 24.06 23.45
CA ALA A 97 21.42 23.61 22.45
C ALA A 97 21.94 22.21 22.86
N ARG A 98 22.25 21.25 21.97
CA ARG A 98 23.16 21.36 20.83
C ARG A 98 22.83 20.32 19.76
N PHE A 99 22.67 20.82 18.54
CA PHE A 99 22.67 20.08 17.28
C PHE A 99 24.07 19.48 17.06
N GLY A 100 24.18 18.15 17.06
CA GLY A 100 25.40 17.45 16.69
C GLY A 100 25.66 17.61 15.19
N ARG A 101 26.69 18.38 14.84
CA ARG A 101 27.12 18.66 13.47
C ARG A 101 28.07 17.56 12.96
N PHE A 102 27.82 17.16 11.71
CA PHE A 102 28.71 16.45 10.79
C PHE A 102 30.12 17.04 10.69
N ARG A 103 31.13 16.17 10.53
CA ARG A 103 32.42 16.35 9.82
C ARG A 103 33.13 14.99 9.76
N ALA A 104 34.01 14.65 8.83
CA ALA A 104 34.44 15.16 7.52
C ALA A 104 35.20 13.99 6.87
#